data_AF-B6SQ46-F1
#
_entry.id   AF-B6SQ46-F1
#
_cell.length_a   1.000
_cell.length_b   1.000
_cell.length_c   1.000
_cell.angle_alpha   90.00
_cell.angle_beta   90.00
_cell.angle_gamma   90.00
#
_symmetry.space_group_name_H-M   'P 1'
#
loop_
_entity.id
_entity.type
_entity.pdbx_description
1 polymer ?
#
loop_
_entity_poly.entity_id
_entity_poly.type
_entity_poly.pdbx_seq_one_letter_code
_entity_poly.pdbx_strand_id
1 'polypeptide(L)'
;MAMVASTSFAYHKPRFAVVCRKNRDGRDRERDGKEHKHPFKVVEITPPPRCLGVRCFPTNIHCGESVTIEGQAYTVSAVTHRYQLRKGRYEPSEKRLDVLSTGRYILNLYLQNLLDQS
;
A
#
# COMPACT_ATOMS: atom_id res chain seq x y z
N MET A 1 22.60 33.42 0.15
CA MET A 1 22.37 31.96 0.25
C MET A 1 20.94 31.75 0.74
N ALA A 2 20.11 31.03 -0.01
CA ALA A 2 18.74 30.73 0.39
C ALA A 2 18.73 29.59 1.42
N MET A 3 18.12 29.80 2.59
CA MET A 3 17.93 28.76 3.59
C MET A 3 16.78 27.85 3.16
N VAL A 4 17.09 26.59 2.84
CA VAL A 4 16.06 25.58 2.59
C VAL A 4 15.48 25.19 3.95
N ALA A 5 14.25 25.62 4.22
CA ALA A 5 13.50 25.19 5.39
C ALA A 5 13.19 23.69 5.25
N SER A 6 14.01 22.87 5.92
CA SER A 6 13.77 21.43 6.04
C SER A 6 12.49 21.21 6.84
N THR A 7 11.35 21.07 6.16
CA THR A 7 10.14 20.53 6.76
C THR A 7 10.43 19.06 7.05
N SER A 8 10.94 18.78 8.25
CA SER A 8 11.02 17.44 8.77
C SER A 8 9.59 16.93 8.93
N PHE A 9 9.15 16.11 7.99
CA PHE A 9 7.97 15.30 8.18
C PHE A 9 8.27 14.39 9.37
N ALA A 10 7.80 14.78 10.55
CA ALA A 10 7.86 13.96 11.74
C ALA A 10 7.04 12.70 11.45
N TYR A 11 7.73 11.62 11.06
CA TYR A 11 7.14 10.29 10.95
C TYR A 11 6.78 9.82 12.35
N HIS A 12 5.63 10.26 12.86
CA HIS A 12 4.99 9.62 14.00
C HIS A 12 4.73 8.18 13.61
N LYS A 13 5.51 7.26 14.18
CA LYS A 13 5.31 5.82 14.07
C LYS A 13 3.96 5.51 14.73
N PRO A 14 2.88 5.20 13.99
CA PRO A 14 1.59 4.96 14.62
C PRO A 14 1.72 3.70 15.48
N ARG A 15 1.52 3.86 16.80
CA ARG A 15 1.58 2.77 17.80
C ARG A 15 0.41 1.79 17.69
N PHE A 16 -0.53 1.99 16.77
CA PHE A 16 -1.53 0.99 16.44
C PHE A 16 -0.89 -0.04 15.49
N ALA A 17 -0.16 -0.98 16.08
CA ALA A 17 0.24 -2.19 15.37
C ALA A 17 -1.05 -2.93 14.98
N VAL A 18 -1.50 -2.72 13.74
CA VAL A 18 -2.59 -3.50 13.16
C VAL A 18 -2.08 -4.94 13.10
N VAL A 19 -2.50 -5.77 14.06
CA VAL A 19 -2.22 -7.20 14.06
C VAL A 19 -3.21 -7.82 13.09
N CYS A 20 -2.72 -8.23 11.92
CA CYS A 20 -3.53 -9.04 11.01
C CYS A 20 -3.84 -10.37 11.72
N ARG A 21 -5.06 -10.53 12.23
CA ARG A 21 -5.48 -11.75 12.93
C ARG A 21 -5.36 -12.91 11.95
N LYS A 22 -4.44 -13.83 12.23
CA LYS A 22 -4.56 -15.22 11.78
C LYS A 22 -5.77 -15.77 12.54
N ASN A 23 -6.81 -16.23 11.82
CA ASN A 23 -8.03 -16.71 12.46
C ASN A 23 -7.64 -17.76 13.52
N ARG A 24 -8.05 -17.55 14.79
CA ARG A 24 -7.73 -18.44 15.91
C ARG A 24 -8.61 -19.68 15.94
N ASP A 25 -9.58 -19.80 15.05
CA ASP A 25 -10.36 -21.02 14.88
C ASP A 25 -9.46 -22.12 14.30
N GLY A 26 -8.80 -22.84 15.20
CA GLY A 26 -8.00 -24.03 14.91
C GLY A 26 -8.84 -25.24 14.50
N ARG A 27 -9.90 -25.03 13.72
CA ARG A 27 -10.87 -26.07 13.35
C ARG A 27 -10.97 -26.42 11.87
N ASP A 28 -10.11 -25.88 11.00
CA ASP A 28 -9.92 -26.42 9.66
C ASP A 28 -8.42 -26.60 9.38
N ARG A 29 -7.96 -27.82 9.72
CA ARG A 29 -6.84 -28.50 9.06
C ARG A 29 -7.40 -29.08 7.77
N GLU A 30 -6.67 -28.92 6.67
CA GLU A 30 -7.02 -29.34 5.30
C GLU A 30 -8.13 -28.51 4.62
N ARG A 31 -7.75 -27.53 3.79
CA ARG A 31 -7.87 -27.63 2.31
C ARG A 31 -7.70 -26.30 1.57
N ASP A 32 -7.85 -25.15 2.22
CA ASP A 32 -7.73 -23.87 1.50
C ASP A 32 -6.43 -23.14 1.80
N GLY A 33 -5.73 -22.73 0.75
CA GLY A 33 -4.53 -21.91 0.77
C GLY A 33 -4.78 -20.58 1.46
N LYS A 34 -4.74 -20.58 2.80
CA LYS A 34 -4.95 -19.44 3.69
C LYS A 34 -3.95 -18.34 3.35
N GLU A 35 -4.39 -17.42 2.49
CA GLU A 35 -3.67 -16.25 2.05
C GLU A 35 -3.19 -15.45 3.27
N HIS A 36 -1.88 -15.40 3.47
CA HIS A 36 -1.29 -14.69 4.60
C HIS A 36 -1.51 -13.18 4.41
N LYS A 37 -2.30 -12.56 5.30
CA LYS A 37 -2.50 -11.11 5.28
C LYS A 37 -1.36 -10.40 6.01
N HIS A 38 -0.82 -9.35 5.38
CA HIS A 38 0.23 -8.50 5.94
C HIS A 38 -0.24 -7.05 6.07
N PRO A 39 0.31 -6.30 7.04
CA PRO A 39 0.02 -4.88 7.17
C PRO A 39 0.75 -4.08 6.08
N PHE A 40 0.01 -3.27 5.34
CA PHE A 40 0.53 -2.30 4.38
C PHE A 40 0.10 -0.89 4.79
N LYS A 41 1.01 0.07 4.67
CA LYS A 41 0.68 1.49 4.74
C LYS A 41 0.04 1.90 3.42
N VAL A 42 -1.20 2.36 3.46
CA VAL A 42 -1.92 2.76 2.25
C VAL A 42 -1.90 4.27 2.11
N VAL A 43 -1.52 4.74 0.91
CA VAL A 43 -1.47 6.16 0.57
C VAL A 43 -2.21 6.36 -0.74
N GLU A 44 -3.21 7.23 -0.73
CA GLU A 44 -3.74 7.77 -1.98
C GLU A 44 -2.76 8.78 -2.54
N ILE A 45 -2.23 8.50 -3.73
CA ILE A 45 -1.17 9.32 -4.34
C ILE A 45 -1.70 10.53 -5.11
N THR A 46 -3.01 10.61 -5.39
CA THR A 46 -3.63 11.75 -6.04
C THR A 46 -3.31 13.04 -5.26
N PRO A 47 -2.70 14.07 -5.88
CA PRO A 47 -2.39 15.29 -5.14
C PRO A 47 -3.65 16.01 -4.62
N PRO A 48 -3.65 16.51 -3.37
CA PRO A 48 -2.62 16.31 -2.36
C PRO A 48 -2.65 14.87 -1.78
N PRO A 49 -1.49 14.19 -1.60
CA PRO A 49 -1.47 12.80 -1.15
C PRO A 49 -2.12 12.61 0.22
N ARG A 50 -2.92 11.55 0.38
CA ARG A 50 -3.66 11.26 1.62
C ARG A 50 -3.25 9.91 2.20
N CYS A 51 -2.92 9.86 3.50
CA CYS A 51 -2.64 8.61 4.19
C CYS A 51 -3.96 7.95 4.64
N LEU A 52 -4.28 6.76 4.10
CA LEU A 52 -5.50 6.00 4.44
C LEU A 52 -5.29 5.00 5.62
N GLY A 53 -4.15 5.12 6.30
CA GLY A 53 -3.77 4.29 7.44
C GLY A 53 -3.07 2.98 7.05
N VAL A 54 -2.94 2.07 8.03
CA VAL A 54 -2.36 0.74 7.85
C VAL A 54 -3.48 -0.27 7.75
N ARG A 55 -3.49 -1.08 6.68
CA ARG A 55 -4.54 -2.07 6.40
C ARG A 55 -3.92 -3.42 6.07
N CYS A 56 -4.65 -4.51 6.35
CA CYS A 56 -4.18 -5.86 6.10
C CYS A 56 -4.65 -6.36 4.73
N PHE A 57 -3.70 -6.64 3.84
CA PHE A 57 -3.94 -7.18 2.50
C PHE A 57 -3.19 -8.50 2.30
N PRO A 58 -3.62 -9.35 1.37
CA PRO A 58 -2.88 -10.57 1.04
C PRO A 58 -1.47 -10.26 0.52
N THR A 59 -0.55 -11.21 0.66
CA THR A 59 0.85 -11.05 0.22
C THR A 59 0.99 -10.84 -1.30
N ASN A 60 0.07 -11.41 -2.07
CA ASN A 60 0.03 -11.43 -3.53
C ASN A 60 -0.74 -10.23 -4.14
N ILE A 61 -0.96 -9.17 -3.36
CA ILE A 61 -1.53 -7.93 -3.88
C ILE A 61 -0.67 -7.36 -5.03
N HIS A 62 -1.28 -7.13 -6.19
CA HIS A 62 -0.61 -6.61 -7.39
C HIS A 62 -1.16 -5.26 -7.86
N CYS A 63 -0.43 -4.61 -8.76
CA CYS A 63 -0.88 -3.39 -9.42
C CYS A 63 -2.09 -3.67 -10.32
N GLY A 64 -3.07 -2.79 -10.32
CA GLY A 64 -4.34 -2.98 -11.04
C GLY A 64 -5.44 -3.64 -10.21
N GLU A 65 -5.12 -4.21 -9.04
CA GLU A 65 -6.16 -4.75 -8.15
C GLU A 65 -7.09 -3.65 -7.62
N SER A 66 -8.37 -4.00 -7.49
CA SER A 66 -9.36 -3.17 -6.79
C SER A 66 -9.38 -3.49 -5.31
N VAL A 67 -9.19 -2.49 -4.46
CA VAL A 67 -9.26 -2.59 -3.00
C VAL A 67 -10.34 -1.67 -2.46
N THR A 68 -11.08 -2.15 -1.45
CA THR A 68 -12.10 -1.34 -0.77
C THR A 68 -11.57 -0.85 0.57
N ILE A 69 -11.56 0.45 0.79
CA ILE A 69 -11.09 1.09 2.03
C ILE A 69 -12.17 2.06 2.49
N GLU A 70 -12.69 1.87 3.71
CA GLU A 70 -13.73 2.75 4.29
C GLU A 70 -14.97 2.94 3.38
N GLY A 71 -15.32 1.89 2.62
CA GLY A 71 -16.45 1.91 1.68
C GLY A 71 -16.16 2.56 0.33
N GLN A 72 -14.95 3.07 0.10
CA GLN A 72 -14.52 3.61 -1.18
C GLN A 72 -13.67 2.60 -1.96
N ALA A 73 -13.90 2.54 -3.27
CA ALA A 73 -13.14 1.70 -4.18
C ALA A 73 -11.91 2.45 -4.69
N TYR A 74 -10.76 1.79 -4.53
CA TYR A 74 -9.48 2.26 -5.03
C TYR A 74 -8.85 1.19 -5.91
N THR A 75 -7.97 1.61 -6.81
CA THR A 75 -7.14 0.72 -7.61
C THR A 75 -5.68 0.89 -7.19
N VAL A 76 -4.99 -0.22 -6.99
CA VAL A 76 -3.57 -0.25 -6.63
C VAL A 76 -2.75 0.23 -7.80
N SER A 77 -2.06 1.35 -7.63
CA SER A 77 -1.14 1.90 -8.62
C SER A 77 0.26 1.31 -8.49
N ALA A 78 0.75 1.16 -7.26
CA ALA A 78 2.08 0.60 -7.02
C ALA A 78 2.16 -0.13 -5.67
N VAL A 79 2.96 -1.20 -5.65
CA VAL A 79 3.25 -2.01 -4.46
C VAL A 79 4.73 -1.85 -4.13
N THR A 80 5.04 -1.27 -2.97
CA THR A 80 6.42 -0.97 -2.57
C THR A 80 6.83 -1.77 -1.34
N HIS A 81 7.93 -2.52 -1.47
CA HIS A 81 8.57 -3.25 -0.37
C HIS A 81 9.94 -2.64 -0.10
N ARG A 82 10.09 -2.00 1.06
CA ARG A 82 11.35 -1.39 1.49
C ARG A 82 12.13 -2.36 2.36
N TYR A 83 13.40 -2.54 2.03
CA TYR A 83 14.36 -3.31 2.80
C TYR A 83 15.51 -2.41 3.25
N GLN A 84 16.10 -2.74 4.38
CA GLN A 84 17.29 -2.08 4.93
C GLN A 84 18.42 -3.10 5.06
N LEU A 85 19.63 -2.72 4.67
CA LEU A 85 20.81 -3.56 4.89
C LEU A 85 21.27 -3.43 6.35
N ARG A 86 21.26 -4.55 7.10
CA ARG A 86 21.75 -4.62 8.48
C ARG A 86 22.64 -5.84 8.66
N LYS A 87 23.85 -5.63 9.18
CA LYS A 87 24.81 -6.72 9.49
C LYS A 87 24.99 -7.73 8.33
N GLY A 88 25.09 -7.21 7.10
CA GLY A 88 25.28 -8.02 5.89
C GLY A 88 24.03 -8.74 5.38
N ARG A 89 22.84 -8.46 5.90
CA ARG A 89 21.57 -9.05 5.44
C ARG A 89 20.52 -7.98 5.17
N TYR A 90 19.68 -8.20 4.16
CA TYR A 90 18.53 -7.35 3.90
C TYR A 90 17.40 -7.72 4.87
N GLU A 91 16.98 -6.75 5.67
CA GLU A 91 15.85 -6.87 6.58
C GLU A 91 14.66 -6.06 6.04
N PRO A 92 13.43 -6.61 6.08
CA PRO A 92 12.24 -5.86 5.67
C PRO A 92 11.97 -4.69 6.62
N SER A 93 11.72 -3.51 6.06
CA SER A 93 11.51 -2.27 6.81
C SER A 93 10.09 -1.74 6.75
N GLU A 94 9.50 -1.62 5.56
CA GLU A 94 8.16 -1.04 5.36
C GLU A 94 7.51 -1.67 4.13
N LYS A 95 6.18 -1.86 4.19
CA LYS A 95 5.36 -2.23 3.03
C LYS A 95 4.34 -1.13 2.79
N ARG A 96 4.26 -0.63 1.56
CA ARG A 96 3.40 0.49 1.17
C ARG A 96 2.60 0.14 -0.08
N LEU A 97 1.33 0.53 -0.08
CA LEU A 97 0.45 0.49 -1.24
C LEU A 97 0.10 1.92 -1.63
N ASP A 98 0.41 2.24 -2.89
CA ASP A 98 -0.01 3.48 -3.51
C ASP A 98 -1.29 3.21 -4.29
N VAL A 99 -2.34 3.95 -3.96
CA VAL A 99 -3.66 3.75 -4.52
C VAL A 99 -4.18 5.01 -5.18
N LEU A 100 -5.06 4.82 -6.15
CA LEU A 100 -5.81 5.87 -6.81
C LEU A 100 -7.29 5.55 -6.68
N SER A 101 -8.15 6.57 -6.63
CA SER A 101 -9.58 6.33 -6.88
C SER A 101 -9.74 5.57 -8.21
N THR A 102 -10.62 4.57 -8.26
CA THR A 102 -10.79 3.75 -9.46
C THR A 102 -11.07 4.60 -10.71
N GLY A 103 -11.89 5.66 -10.58
CA GLY A 103 -12.14 6.59 -11.68
C GLY A 103 -10.87 7.33 -12.13
N ARG A 104 -10.01 7.73 -11.19
CA ARG A 104 -8.73 8.40 -11.50
C ARG A 104 -7.76 7.47 -12.22
N TYR A 105 -7.71 6.20 -11.81
CA TYR A 105 -6.88 5.18 -12.45
C TYR A 105 -7.29 4.99 -13.92
N ILE A 106 -8.58 4.83 -14.19
CA ILE A 106 -9.13 4.70 -15.54
C ILE A 106 -8.83 5.93 -16.40
N LEU A 107 -9.03 7.13 -15.84
CA LEU A 107 -8.71 8.39 -16.55
C LEU A 107 -7.23 8.46 -16.95
N ASN A 108 -6.33 8.01 -16.07
CA ASN A 108 -4.90 7.98 -16.40
C ASN A 108 -4.61 7.01 -17.55
N LEU A 109 -5.21 5.81 -17.55
CA LEU A 109 -5.05 4.86 -18.65
C LEU A 109 -5.53 5.44 -19.98
N TYR A 110 -6.69 6.11 -19.98
CA TYR A 110 -7.23 6.76 -21.17
C TYR A 110 -6.30 7.86 -21.70
N LEU A 111 -5.83 8.75 -20.82
CA LEU A 111 -4.93 9.84 -21.19
C LEU A 111 -3.57 9.32 -21.69
N GLN A 112 -3.02 8.27 -21.07
CA GLN A 112 -1.79 7.62 -21.53
C GLN A 112 -1.97 7.04 -22.93
N ASN A 113 -3.06 6.32 -23.17
CA ASN A 113 -3.34 5.77 -24.49
C ASN A 113 -3.48 6.85 -25.58
N LEU A 114 -4.07 8.02 -25.26
CA LEU A 114 -4.13 9.13 -26.22
C LEU A 114 -2.75 9.71 -26.53
N LEU A 115 -1.88 9.82 -25.53
CA LEU A 115 -0.52 10.30 -25.70
C LEU A 115 0.36 9.32 -26.48
N ASP A 116 0.14 8.01 -26.32
CA ASP A 116 0.86 6.98 -27.08
C ASP A 116 0.41 6.93 -28.55
N GLN A 117 -0.77 7.47 -28.87
CA GLN A 117 -1.33 7.53 -30.22
C GLN A 117 -1.00 8.81 -31.00
N SER A 118 -0.49 9.85 -30.33
CA SER A 118 -0.14 11.14 -30.94
C SER A 118 1.28 11.15 -31.49
#